data_AF-A0A068SA14-F1
#
_entry.id   AF-A0A068SA14-F1
#
_cell.length_a   1.000
_cell.length_b   1.000
_cell.length_c   1.000
_cell.angle_alpha   90.00
_cell.angle_beta   90.00
_cell.angle_gamma   90.00
#
_symmetry.space_group_name_H-M   'P 1'
#
loop_
_entity.id
_entity.type
_entity.pdbx_description
1 polymer ?
#
loop_
_entity_poly.entity_id
_entity_poly.type
_entity_poly.pdbx_seq_one_letter_code
_entity_poly.pdbx_strand_id
1 'polypeptide(L)'
;MRQLDSEQVQIRATRQEIQQRINSFIQAKQNEVDASNRTEFLNRADPTSSDITCARADAREINRNIQMKFDIVNNEDGPLARSRLQEASSSSTTTTTAGAAAMATDHQQLHKERVQNIEQHMNVVFDPNADPPFSVPERLRILEDRIMTIEREHPKWAAVHFQQPHRSYPPPPPAVAITRPGAPAYLVSQMTPPPEVKTTGRGNSSLTRAVLEQLHRQKQAKGINHTSTTIITDPSSTSS
;
A
#
# COMPACT_ATOMS: atom_id res chain seq x y z
N MET A 1 52.74 36.33 -35.86
CA MET A 1 52.31 35.95 -34.50
C MET A 1 52.74 37.08 -33.56
N ARG A 2 51.78 37.72 -32.85
CA ARG A 2 52.12 38.79 -31.89
C ARG A 2 52.81 38.15 -30.68
N GLN A 3 54.05 38.53 -30.42
CA GLN A 3 54.73 38.17 -29.17
C GLN A 3 54.02 38.96 -28.06
N LEU A 4 53.40 38.23 -27.13
CA LEU A 4 52.81 38.81 -25.93
C LEU A 4 53.95 39.30 -25.05
N ASP A 5 53.83 40.52 -24.53
CA ASP A 5 54.83 41.14 -23.67
C ASP A 5 55.06 40.26 -22.43
N SER A 6 56.33 39.98 -22.10
CA SER A 6 56.67 39.03 -21.04
C SER A 6 56.25 39.51 -19.64
N GLU A 7 56.01 40.81 -19.48
CA GLU A 7 55.42 41.45 -18.30
C GLU A 7 53.91 41.19 -18.15
N GLN A 8 53.20 40.85 -19.24
CA GLN A 8 51.77 40.51 -19.22
C GLN A 8 51.49 39.02 -18.91
N VAL A 9 52.52 38.17 -18.91
CA VAL A 9 52.39 36.73 -18.63
C VAL A 9 52.58 36.49 -17.13
N GLN A 10 51.46 36.29 -16.42
CA GLN A 10 51.44 36.10 -14.96
C GLN A 10 52.07 34.77 -14.48
N ILE A 11 52.24 33.78 -15.38
CA ILE A 11 52.80 32.46 -15.02
C ILE A 11 54.01 32.18 -15.90
N ARG A 12 55.21 32.39 -15.36
CA ARG A 12 56.50 32.10 -16.00
C ARG A 12 57.07 30.73 -15.60
N ALA A 13 56.25 29.68 -15.64
CA ALA A 13 56.63 28.32 -15.25
C ALA A 13 56.57 27.37 -16.46
N THR A 14 57.44 26.36 -16.48
CA THR A 14 57.42 25.35 -17.55
C THR A 14 56.18 24.46 -17.42
N ARG A 15 55.69 23.86 -18.51
CA ARG A 15 54.51 22.97 -18.48
C ARG A 15 54.66 21.82 -17.46
N GLN A 16 55.88 21.30 -17.31
CA GLN A 16 56.19 20.24 -16.35
C GLN A 16 56.08 20.74 -14.91
N GLU A 17 56.63 21.93 -14.62
CA GLU A 17 56.54 22.57 -13.32
C GLU A 17 55.08 22.92 -12.95
N ILE A 18 54.29 23.41 -13.92
CA ILE A 18 52.86 23.66 -13.74
C ILE A 18 52.13 22.35 -13.40
N GLN A 19 52.42 21.26 -14.10
CA GLN A 19 51.79 19.96 -13.82
C GLN A 19 52.18 19.41 -12.44
N GLN A 20 53.44 19.58 -12.03
CA GLN A 20 53.90 19.19 -10.69
C GLN A 20 53.20 20.01 -9.60
N ARG A 21 53.04 21.33 -9.80
CA ARG A 21 52.29 22.21 -8.88
C ARG A 21 50.82 21.80 -8.79
N ILE A 22 50.19 21.47 -9.91
CA ILE A 22 48.80 20.97 -9.94
C ILE A 22 48.68 19.67 -9.14
N ASN A 23 49.57 18.69 -9.39
CA ASN A 23 49.50 17.41 -8.71
C ASN A 23 49.77 17.54 -7.19
N SER A 24 50.74 18.37 -6.80
CA SER A 24 51.02 18.68 -5.40
C SER A 24 49.82 19.33 -4.71
N PHE A 25 49.16 20.28 -5.39
CA PHE A 25 47.96 20.92 -4.87
C PHE A 25 46.79 19.93 -4.72
N ILE A 26 46.57 19.06 -5.71
CA ILE A 26 45.54 18.02 -5.64
C ILE A 26 45.81 17.09 -4.46
N GLN A 27 47.05 16.63 -4.29
CA GLN A 27 47.43 15.76 -3.17
C GLN A 27 47.25 16.47 -1.83
N ALA A 28 47.66 17.73 -1.72
CA ALA A 28 47.46 18.51 -0.50
C ALA A 28 45.96 18.66 -0.15
N LYS A 29 45.11 18.92 -1.16
CA LYS A 29 43.66 19.03 -0.96
C LYS A 29 43.01 17.70 -0.62
N GLN A 30 43.43 16.61 -1.27
CA GLN A 30 42.97 15.27 -0.91
C GLN A 30 43.34 14.93 0.53
N ASN A 31 44.59 15.19 0.93
CA ASN A 31 45.04 14.94 2.30
C ASN A 31 44.29 15.78 3.34
N GLU A 32 43.96 17.04 3.02
CA GLU A 32 43.15 17.92 3.88
C GLU A 32 41.72 17.36 4.04
N VAL A 33 41.09 16.97 2.94
CA VAL A 33 39.75 16.35 2.95
C VAL A 33 39.75 15.02 3.69
N ASP A 34 40.76 14.17 3.47
CA ASP A 34 40.90 12.88 4.14
C ASP A 34 41.19 13.04 5.63
N ALA A 35 41.95 14.07 6.02
CA ALA A 35 42.12 14.43 7.43
C ALA A 35 40.77 14.87 8.04
N SER A 36 40.04 15.78 7.38
CA SER A 36 38.72 16.24 7.83
C SER A 36 37.73 15.09 7.98
N ASN A 37 37.61 14.24 6.95
CA ASN A 37 36.73 13.08 6.95
C ASN A 37 37.09 12.09 8.08
N ARG A 38 38.38 11.81 8.29
CA ARG A 38 38.79 10.94 9.40
C ARG A 38 38.43 11.54 10.76
N THR A 39 38.61 12.84 10.96
CA THR A 39 38.25 13.51 12.23
C THR A 39 36.75 13.57 12.50
N GLU A 40 35.93 13.64 11.44
CA GLU A 40 34.48 13.72 11.56
C GLU A 40 33.86 12.32 11.76
N PHE A 41 34.30 11.33 10.98
CA PHE A 41 33.62 10.04 10.89
C PHE A 41 34.22 8.92 11.74
N LEU A 42 35.47 9.01 12.20
CA LEU A 42 36.12 7.96 13.00
C LEU A 42 36.23 8.33 14.48
N ASN A 43 36.19 7.33 15.36
CA ASN A 43 36.26 7.53 16.82
C ASN A 43 37.71 7.61 17.33
N ARG A 44 38.56 8.45 16.71
CA ARG A 44 39.97 8.60 17.13
C ARG A 44 40.19 9.78 18.05
N ALA A 45 40.81 9.53 19.19
CA ALA A 45 41.27 10.57 20.11
C ALA A 45 42.58 11.24 19.65
N ASP A 46 43.41 10.57 18.83
CA ASP A 46 44.69 11.09 18.36
C ASP A 46 44.81 10.97 16.81
N PRO A 47 44.94 12.10 16.08
CA PRO A 47 45.06 12.10 14.62
C PRO A 47 46.43 11.64 14.10
N THR A 48 47.41 11.39 14.98
CA THR A 48 48.80 11.03 14.59
C THR A 48 49.08 9.53 14.61
N SER A 49 48.15 8.69 15.07
CA SER A 49 48.35 7.23 15.10
C SER A 49 48.38 6.63 13.69
N SER A 50 49.39 5.80 13.41
CA SER A 50 49.63 5.19 12.10
C SER A 50 48.69 4.04 11.74
N ASP A 51 47.78 3.67 12.64
CA ASP A 51 46.79 2.65 12.35
C ASP A 51 45.90 3.13 11.21
N ILE A 52 45.55 2.26 10.26
CA ILE A 52 44.63 2.60 9.16
C ILE A 52 43.29 1.94 9.50
N THR A 53 42.38 2.69 10.13
CA THR A 53 41.00 2.23 10.39
C THR A 53 40.05 2.85 9.37
N CYS A 54 38.89 2.23 9.17
CA CYS A 54 37.85 2.72 8.28
C CYS A 54 36.52 2.83 9.02
N ALA A 55 35.60 3.63 8.50
CA ALA A 55 34.30 3.87 9.12
C ALA A 55 33.47 2.58 9.28
N ARG A 56 33.78 1.52 8.51
CA ARG A 56 33.13 0.22 8.67
C ARG A 56 33.49 -0.47 10.00
N ALA A 57 34.68 -0.19 10.55
CA ALA A 57 35.18 -0.84 11.77
C ALA A 57 35.20 0.11 12.98
N ASP A 58 35.33 1.42 12.76
CA ASP A 58 35.63 2.40 13.81
C ASP A 58 34.90 3.73 13.58
N ALA A 59 33.58 3.67 13.38
CA ALA A 59 32.76 4.87 13.21
C ALA A 59 32.53 5.60 14.53
N ARG A 60 32.59 6.94 14.50
CA ARG A 60 32.17 7.80 15.60
C ARG A 60 30.66 7.69 15.80
N GLU A 61 30.22 7.59 17.05
CA GLU A 61 28.79 7.58 17.38
C GLU A 61 28.15 8.92 16.99
N ILE A 62 27.07 8.85 16.20
CA ILE A 62 26.35 10.03 15.72
C ILE A 62 25.25 10.37 16.73
N ASN A 63 25.31 11.58 17.30
CA ASN A 63 24.24 12.14 18.12
C ASN A 63 23.02 12.50 17.25
N ARG A 64 22.12 11.54 17.01
CA ARG A 64 20.91 11.73 16.19
C ARG A 64 19.98 12.83 16.71
N ASN A 65 20.04 13.15 18.00
CA ASN A 65 19.26 14.24 18.60
C ASN A 65 19.71 15.64 18.15
N ILE A 66 20.95 15.80 17.68
CA ILE A 66 21.50 17.09 17.21
C ILE A 66 21.33 17.24 15.69
N GLN A 67 21.36 16.12 14.95
CA GLN A 67 21.34 16.12 13.48
C GLN A 67 19.94 15.91 12.87
N MET A 68 18.98 15.40 13.65
CA MET A 68 17.58 15.30 13.23
C MET A 68 16.84 16.57 13.61
N LYS A 69 16.36 17.34 12.62
CA LYS A 69 15.36 18.38 12.87
C LYS A 69 14.03 17.69 13.15
N PHE A 70 13.62 17.63 14.42
CA PHE A 70 12.29 17.15 14.75
C PHE A 70 11.28 18.23 14.35
N ASP A 71 10.41 17.92 13.39
CA ASP A 71 9.19 18.67 13.15
C ASP A 71 8.12 18.14 14.12
N ILE A 72 8.25 18.52 15.38
CA ILE A 72 7.30 18.13 16.41
C ILE A 72 6.08 19.03 16.26
N VAL A 73 5.03 18.49 15.65
CA VAL A 73 3.72 19.13 15.67
C VAL A 73 3.13 18.91 17.06
N ASN A 74 3.21 19.93 17.91
CA ASN A 74 2.51 19.96 19.19
C ASN A 74 1.02 20.17 18.92
N ASN A 75 0.29 19.07 18.84
CA ASN A 75 -1.15 19.12 18.97
C ASN A 75 -1.48 19.23 20.46
N GLU A 76 -2.10 20.34 20.88
CA GLU A 76 -2.68 20.53 22.22
C GLU A 76 -3.72 19.43 22.56
N ASP A 77 -4.20 18.73 21.53
CA ASP A 77 -5.23 17.71 21.59
C ASP A 77 -4.59 16.34 21.26
N GLY A 78 -4.39 15.52 22.29
CA GLY A 78 -3.86 14.16 22.12
C GLY A 78 -4.82 13.28 21.31
N PRO A 79 -4.35 12.19 20.69
CA PRO A 79 -5.20 11.31 19.87
C PRO A 79 -6.45 10.76 20.62
N LEU A 80 -6.42 10.75 21.96
CA LEU A 80 -7.55 10.37 22.82
C LEU A 80 -8.44 11.53 23.29
N ALA A 81 -7.99 12.78 23.24
CA ALA A 81 -8.75 13.90 23.82
C ALA A 81 -10.03 14.21 23.03
N ARG A 82 -10.01 13.98 21.71
CA ARG A 82 -11.21 13.96 20.86
C ARG A 82 -12.17 12.80 21.14
N SER A 83 -11.72 11.75 21.80
CA SER A 83 -12.54 10.57 22.10
C SER A 83 -13.40 10.76 23.36
N ARG A 84 -13.14 11.77 24.20
CA ARG A 84 -13.84 11.96 25.49
C ARG A 84 -14.64 13.27 25.57
N LEU A 85 -14.45 14.21 24.65
CA LEU A 85 -15.17 15.49 24.68
C LEU A 85 -16.64 15.41 24.21
N GLN A 86 -17.08 14.29 23.62
CA GLN A 86 -18.50 14.06 23.34
C GLN A 86 -19.33 13.68 24.57
N GLU A 87 -18.72 13.50 25.75
CA GLU A 87 -19.44 13.02 26.94
C GLU A 87 -19.86 14.15 27.92
N ALA A 88 -19.36 15.39 27.74
CA ALA A 88 -19.57 16.47 28.73
C ALA A 88 -20.49 17.63 28.30
N SER A 89 -20.97 17.66 27.05
CA SER A 89 -21.86 18.73 26.57
C SER A 89 -23.14 18.22 25.89
N SER A 90 -23.81 17.26 26.52
CA SER A 90 -25.24 17.05 26.31
C SER A 90 -25.82 16.30 27.50
N SER A 91 -26.33 17.08 28.45
CA SER A 91 -27.18 16.57 29.52
C SER A 91 -28.38 15.82 28.95
N SER A 92 -28.71 14.72 29.61
CA SER A 92 -30.00 14.04 29.62
C SER A 92 -30.41 13.28 28.35
N THR A 93 -30.60 11.96 28.56
CA THR A 93 -31.53 11.08 27.86
C THR A 93 -30.96 10.23 26.70
N THR A 94 -30.45 9.05 27.11
CA THR A 94 -30.71 7.74 26.45
C THR A 94 -30.17 7.55 25.02
N THR A 95 -28.89 7.18 24.86
CA THR A 95 -28.35 6.77 23.54
C THR A 95 -27.32 5.63 23.64
N THR A 96 -27.80 4.39 23.50
CA THR A 96 -26.98 3.21 23.13
C THR A 96 -27.12 2.85 21.64
N THR A 97 -27.82 3.67 20.84
CA THR A 97 -28.10 3.44 19.41
C THR A 97 -27.45 4.45 18.45
N ALA A 98 -26.76 5.49 18.96
CA ALA A 98 -26.28 6.61 18.16
C ALA A 98 -24.99 6.35 17.35
N GLY A 99 -24.11 5.44 17.81
CA GLY A 99 -22.84 5.15 17.12
C GLY A 99 -22.99 4.45 15.77
N ALA A 100 -23.96 3.55 15.64
CA ALA A 100 -24.29 2.89 14.37
C ALA A 100 -25.01 3.84 13.40
N ALA A 101 -25.85 4.74 13.93
CA ALA A 101 -26.54 5.75 13.14
C ALA A 101 -25.58 6.77 12.52
N ALA A 102 -24.54 7.20 13.26
CA ALA A 102 -23.53 8.14 12.77
C ALA A 102 -22.67 7.56 11.61
N MET A 103 -22.27 6.29 11.69
CA MET A 103 -21.59 5.61 10.56
C MET A 103 -22.54 5.36 9.38
N ALA A 104 -23.80 4.99 9.64
CA ALA A 104 -24.78 4.79 8.58
C ALA A 104 -25.09 6.08 7.81
N THR A 105 -25.13 7.23 8.50
CA THR A 105 -25.30 8.54 7.85
C THR A 105 -24.12 8.92 6.96
N ASP A 106 -22.89 8.59 7.37
CA ASP A 106 -21.68 8.86 6.58
C ASP A 106 -21.68 8.04 5.28
N HIS A 107 -21.97 6.73 5.37
CA HIS A 107 -22.14 5.89 4.18
C HIS A 107 -23.26 6.39 3.26
N GLN A 108 -24.41 6.76 3.82
CA GLN A 108 -25.53 7.26 3.02
C GLN A 108 -25.20 8.59 2.33
N GLN A 109 -24.37 9.44 2.94
CA GLN A 109 -23.88 10.68 2.35
C GLN A 109 -22.86 10.42 1.23
N LEU A 110 -21.92 9.49 1.43
CA LEU A 110 -20.97 9.03 0.41
C LEU A 110 -21.70 8.45 -0.81
N HIS A 111 -22.75 7.66 -0.60
CA HIS A 111 -23.54 7.11 -1.71
C HIS A 111 -24.27 8.20 -2.51
N LYS A 112 -24.76 9.24 -1.84
CA LYS A 112 -25.41 10.39 -2.51
C LYS A 112 -24.44 11.17 -3.39
N GLU A 113 -23.24 11.46 -2.89
CA GLU A 113 -22.19 12.17 -3.65
C GLU A 113 -21.78 11.38 -4.89
N ARG A 114 -21.58 10.06 -4.74
CA ARG A 114 -21.27 9.19 -5.89
C ARG A 114 -22.39 9.15 -6.93
N VAL A 115 -23.65 9.09 -6.51
CA VAL A 115 -24.79 9.12 -7.43
C VAL A 115 -24.87 10.47 -8.14
N GLN A 116 -24.63 11.58 -7.43
CA GLN A 116 -24.58 12.92 -8.03
C GLN A 116 -23.46 13.06 -9.08
N ASN A 117 -22.29 12.44 -8.87
CA ASN A 117 -21.22 12.45 -9.87
C ASN A 117 -21.63 11.70 -11.16
N ILE A 118 -22.36 10.59 -11.02
CA ILE A 118 -22.88 9.83 -12.18
C ILE A 118 -23.95 10.66 -12.92
N GLU A 119 -24.83 11.33 -12.19
CA GLU A 119 -25.83 12.24 -12.76
C GLU A 119 -25.19 13.36 -13.57
N GLN A 120 -24.17 14.01 -13.02
CA GLN A 120 -23.43 15.06 -13.71
C GLN A 120 -22.73 14.50 -14.96
N HIS A 121 -22.13 13.31 -14.88
CA HIS A 121 -21.49 12.67 -16.03
C HIS A 121 -22.49 12.32 -17.15
N MET A 122 -23.70 11.89 -16.77
CA MET A 122 -24.79 11.54 -17.70
C MET A 122 -25.67 12.74 -18.08
N ASN A 123 -25.38 13.93 -17.55
CA ASN A 123 -26.17 15.16 -17.69
C ASN A 123 -27.67 14.95 -17.39
N VAL A 124 -27.96 14.22 -16.30
CA VAL A 124 -29.32 13.97 -15.80
C VAL A 124 -29.57 14.88 -14.61
N VAL A 125 -30.67 15.64 -14.63
CA VAL A 125 -31.06 16.53 -13.54
C VAL A 125 -32.39 16.06 -12.98
N PHE A 126 -32.40 15.73 -11.69
CA PHE A 126 -33.62 15.43 -10.95
C PHE A 126 -34.24 16.71 -10.41
N ASP A 127 -35.57 16.80 -10.38
CA ASP A 127 -36.28 17.94 -9.79
C ASP A 127 -36.03 17.98 -8.26
N PRO A 128 -35.40 19.05 -7.72
CA PRO A 128 -35.18 19.19 -6.28
C PRO A 128 -36.48 19.33 -5.48
N ASN A 129 -37.58 19.74 -6.12
CA ASN A 129 -38.87 20.01 -5.49
C ASN A 129 -39.88 18.88 -5.70
N ALA A 130 -39.45 17.71 -6.17
CA ALA A 130 -40.33 16.56 -6.33
C ALA A 130 -40.89 16.10 -4.97
N ASP A 131 -42.21 15.89 -4.91
CA ASP A 131 -42.91 15.34 -3.75
C ASP A 131 -43.54 13.97 -4.12
N PRO A 132 -43.09 12.84 -3.53
CA PRO A 132 -41.96 12.72 -2.60
C PRO A 132 -40.59 12.87 -3.31
N PRO A 133 -39.52 13.23 -2.56
CA PRO A 133 -38.19 13.37 -3.15
C PRO A 133 -37.65 12.03 -3.62
N PHE A 134 -36.95 12.04 -4.75
CA PHE A 134 -36.38 10.85 -5.35
C PHE A 134 -35.40 10.14 -4.40
N SER A 135 -35.70 8.87 -4.12
CA SER A 135 -34.83 8.04 -3.30
C SER A 135 -33.55 7.64 -4.08
N VAL A 136 -32.46 7.31 -3.38
CA VAL A 136 -31.21 6.83 -4.00
C VAL A 136 -31.42 5.64 -4.96
N PRO A 137 -32.14 4.56 -4.58
CA PRO A 137 -32.36 3.43 -5.49
C PRO A 137 -33.21 3.82 -6.71
N GLU A 138 -34.15 4.74 -6.57
CA GLU A 138 -34.97 5.24 -7.69
C GLU A 138 -34.13 6.04 -8.68
N ARG A 139 -33.24 6.92 -8.18
CA ARG A 139 -32.28 7.65 -9.02
C ARG A 139 -31.37 6.69 -9.78
N LEU A 140 -30.84 5.66 -9.11
CA LEU A 140 -30.03 4.62 -9.75
C LEU A 140 -30.79 3.90 -10.86
N ARG A 141 -32.05 3.49 -10.60
CA ARG A 141 -32.89 2.86 -11.61
C ARG A 141 -33.08 3.75 -12.85
N ILE A 142 -33.33 5.05 -12.65
CA ILE A 142 -33.50 6.01 -13.76
C ILE A 142 -32.20 6.17 -14.56
N LEU A 143 -31.04 6.19 -13.89
CA LEU A 143 -29.73 6.24 -14.55
C LEU A 143 -29.45 4.95 -15.34
N GLU A 144 -29.83 3.79 -14.82
CA GLU A 144 -29.72 2.50 -15.53
C GLU A 144 -30.60 2.48 -16.79
N ASP A 145 -31.86 2.90 -16.66
CA ASP A 145 -32.78 3.00 -17.80
C ASP A 145 -32.25 3.97 -18.87
N ARG A 146 -31.56 5.05 -18.45
CA ARG A 146 -30.91 5.98 -19.37
C ARG A 146 -29.74 5.33 -20.11
N ILE A 147 -28.91 4.54 -19.43
CA ILE A 147 -27.81 3.78 -20.06
C ILE A 147 -28.38 2.80 -21.10
N MET A 148 -29.41 2.02 -20.74
CA MET A 148 -30.07 1.09 -21.67
C MET A 148 -30.65 1.82 -22.90
N THR A 149 -31.20 3.01 -22.71
CA THR A 149 -31.71 3.84 -23.80
C THR A 149 -30.59 4.25 -24.76
N ILE A 150 -29.45 4.69 -24.23
CA ILE A 150 -28.26 5.06 -25.03
C ILE A 150 -27.73 3.85 -25.80
N GLU A 151 -27.68 2.67 -25.18
CA GLU A 151 -27.24 1.43 -25.83
C GLU A 151 -28.16 1.06 -27.00
N ARG A 152 -29.47 1.24 -26.84
CA ARG A 152 -30.47 0.94 -27.87
C ARG A 152 -30.47 1.96 -29.01
N GLU A 153 -30.42 3.26 -28.70
CA GLU A 153 -30.55 4.34 -29.68
C GLU A 153 -29.23 4.63 -30.40
N HIS A 154 -28.09 4.45 -29.73
CA HIS A 154 -26.76 4.76 -30.25
C HIS A 154 -25.77 3.59 -30.11
N PRO A 155 -26.06 2.41 -30.71
CA PRO A 155 -25.28 1.19 -30.50
C PRO A 155 -23.80 1.32 -30.91
N LYS A 156 -23.49 2.08 -31.96
CA LYS A 156 -22.10 2.31 -32.40
C LYS A 156 -21.31 3.15 -31.40
N TRP A 157 -21.93 4.18 -30.85
CA TRP A 157 -21.30 5.05 -29.86
C TRP A 157 -21.11 4.30 -28.53
N ALA A 158 -22.16 3.58 -28.09
CA ALA A 158 -22.13 2.77 -26.89
C ALA A 158 -21.07 1.65 -26.98
N ALA A 159 -20.90 1.04 -28.15
CA ALA A 159 -19.85 0.04 -28.36
C ALA A 159 -18.44 0.61 -28.17
N VAL A 160 -18.20 1.90 -28.31
CA VAL A 160 -16.85 2.49 -28.07
C VAL A 160 -16.64 2.80 -26.58
N HIS A 161 -17.68 3.27 -25.89
CA HIS A 161 -17.58 3.84 -24.54
C HIS A 161 -17.98 2.86 -23.42
N PHE A 162 -18.82 1.88 -23.71
CA PHE A 162 -19.34 0.91 -22.75
C PHE A 162 -18.85 -0.50 -23.05
N GLN A 163 -18.72 -1.29 -21.99
CA GLN A 163 -18.39 -2.70 -22.09
C GLN A 163 -19.68 -3.51 -22.36
N GLN A 164 -19.90 -3.85 -23.63
CA GLN A 164 -21.07 -4.63 -24.05
C GLN A 164 -20.80 -6.15 -24.00
N PRO A 165 -21.81 -6.98 -23.68
CA PRO A 165 -21.69 -8.42 -23.81
C PRO A 165 -21.42 -8.81 -25.27
N HIS A 166 -20.55 -9.79 -25.50
CA HIS A 166 -20.20 -10.32 -26.83
C HIS A 166 -19.61 -9.30 -27.83
N ARG A 167 -18.98 -8.23 -27.36
CA ARG A 167 -18.29 -7.26 -28.22
C ARG A 167 -17.10 -7.90 -28.96
N SER A 168 -17.22 -8.02 -30.28
CA SER A 168 -16.16 -8.53 -31.16
C SER A 168 -15.28 -7.43 -31.76
N TYR A 169 -15.82 -6.23 -31.98
CA TYR A 169 -15.09 -5.09 -32.52
C TYR A 169 -15.68 -3.74 -32.05
N PRO A 170 -14.87 -2.76 -31.59
CA PRO A 170 -13.43 -2.85 -31.30
C PRO A 170 -13.11 -3.95 -30.27
N PRO A 171 -11.85 -4.42 -30.13
CA PRO A 171 -11.50 -5.38 -29.09
C PRO A 171 -11.78 -4.78 -27.70
N PRO A 172 -12.39 -5.53 -26.76
CA PRO A 172 -12.69 -5.04 -25.43
C PRO A 172 -11.39 -4.62 -24.72
N PRO A 173 -11.38 -3.48 -23.99
CA PRO A 173 -10.25 -3.12 -23.17
C PRO A 173 -9.98 -4.22 -22.12
N PRO A 174 -8.72 -4.41 -21.70
CA PRO A 174 -8.39 -5.40 -20.68
C PRO A 174 -9.12 -5.08 -19.37
N ALA A 175 -9.72 -6.09 -18.76
CA ALA A 175 -10.43 -5.92 -17.49
C ALA A 175 -9.43 -5.50 -16.39
N VAL A 176 -9.70 -4.36 -15.74
CA VAL A 176 -8.93 -3.91 -14.58
C VAL A 176 -9.51 -4.54 -13.33
N ALA A 177 -8.84 -5.56 -12.81
CA ALA A 177 -9.23 -6.18 -11.55
C ALA A 177 -8.76 -5.33 -10.37
N ILE A 178 -9.70 -4.77 -9.61
CA ILE A 178 -9.42 -4.03 -8.38
C ILE A 178 -9.60 -4.98 -7.20
N THR A 179 -8.49 -5.39 -6.59
CA THR A 179 -8.50 -6.21 -5.38
C THR A 179 -8.44 -5.34 -4.13
N ARG A 180 -9.16 -5.74 -3.07
CA ARG A 180 -8.96 -5.13 -1.76
C ARG A 180 -7.52 -5.36 -1.30
N PRO A 181 -6.85 -4.37 -0.67
CA PRO A 181 -5.55 -4.59 -0.06
C PRO A 181 -5.60 -5.78 0.91
N GLY A 182 -4.72 -6.76 0.74
CA GLY A 182 -4.67 -7.98 1.56
C GLY A 182 -5.52 -9.16 1.05
N ALA A 183 -6.30 -9.00 -0.02
CA ALA A 183 -6.97 -10.13 -0.67
C ALA A 183 -5.94 -10.98 -1.45
N PRO A 184 -5.97 -12.32 -1.32
CA PRO A 184 -5.01 -13.16 -2.03
C PRO A 184 -5.21 -13.10 -3.55
N ALA A 185 -4.11 -12.87 -4.28
CA ALA A 185 -4.08 -12.60 -5.73
C ALA A 185 -4.60 -13.74 -6.63
N TYR A 186 -4.84 -14.94 -6.11
CA TYR A 186 -5.20 -16.11 -6.91
C TYR A 186 -6.66 -16.15 -7.40
N LEU A 187 -7.54 -15.26 -6.91
CA LEU A 187 -8.96 -15.28 -7.31
C LEU A 187 -9.26 -14.54 -8.63
N VAL A 188 -8.34 -13.69 -9.11
CA VAL A 188 -8.58 -12.85 -10.29
C VAL A 188 -8.35 -13.58 -11.62
N SER A 189 -7.59 -14.68 -11.63
CA SER A 189 -7.13 -15.32 -12.87
C SER A 189 -8.15 -16.25 -13.57
N GLN A 190 -9.41 -16.33 -13.12
CA GLN A 190 -10.36 -17.35 -13.65
C GLN A 190 -11.39 -16.85 -14.68
N MET A 191 -11.33 -15.60 -15.16
CA MET A 191 -12.31 -15.12 -16.17
C MET A 191 -11.81 -15.19 -17.62
N THR A 192 -10.64 -15.75 -17.88
CA THR A 192 -10.23 -16.15 -19.25
C THR A 192 -10.36 -17.66 -19.39
N PRO A 193 -11.15 -18.20 -20.35
CA PRO A 193 -11.13 -19.63 -20.61
C PRO A 193 -9.70 -20.00 -21.07
N PRO A 194 -9.03 -20.96 -20.41
CA PRO A 194 -7.69 -21.36 -20.81
C PRO A 194 -7.76 -22.07 -22.18
N PRO A 195 -6.78 -21.89 -23.08
CA PRO A 195 -6.68 -22.73 -24.27
C PRO A 195 -6.53 -24.19 -23.83
N GLU A 196 -7.27 -25.10 -24.46
CA GLU A 196 -7.16 -26.54 -24.22
C GLU A 196 -5.72 -27.00 -24.53
N VAL A 197 -4.90 -27.15 -23.49
CA VAL A 197 -3.61 -27.81 -23.62
C VAL A 197 -3.77 -29.25 -23.16
N LYS A 198 -3.95 -30.15 -24.14
CA LYS A 198 -3.76 -31.58 -23.94
C LYS A 198 -2.31 -31.80 -23.49
N THR A 199 -2.10 -32.12 -22.22
CA THR A 199 -0.82 -32.69 -21.77
C THR A 199 -1.05 -34.00 -21.04
N THR A 200 -0.58 -35.03 -21.70
CA THR A 200 -0.40 -36.39 -21.19
C THR A 200 0.66 -36.40 -20.09
N GLY A 201 0.34 -37.07 -18.98
CA GLY A 201 1.33 -37.72 -18.11
C GLY A 201 2.11 -36.84 -17.15
N ARG A 202 1.76 -36.93 -15.86
CA ARG A 202 2.70 -36.90 -14.70
C ARG A 202 1.93 -37.20 -13.41
N GLY A 203 1.53 -38.45 -13.24
CA GLY A 203 0.78 -38.93 -12.06
C GLY A 203 1.58 -39.03 -10.76
N ASN A 204 2.88 -38.70 -10.75
CA ASN A 204 3.76 -38.94 -9.61
C ASN A 204 4.52 -37.67 -9.18
N SER A 205 3.86 -36.52 -9.12
CA SER A 205 4.51 -35.31 -8.61
C SER A 205 4.79 -35.45 -7.10
N SER A 206 6.00 -35.09 -6.69
CA SER A 206 6.42 -35.08 -5.28
C SER A 206 5.49 -34.23 -4.40
N LEU A 207 4.87 -33.20 -5.00
CA LEU A 207 3.88 -32.34 -4.37
C LEU A 207 2.62 -33.13 -3.99
N THR A 208 2.10 -33.97 -4.89
CA THR A 208 0.92 -34.82 -4.62
C THR A 208 1.20 -35.81 -3.50
N ARG A 209 2.41 -36.37 -3.45
CA ARG A 209 2.83 -37.31 -2.39
C ARG A 209 2.95 -36.61 -1.03
N ALA A 210 3.56 -35.44 -0.98
CA ALA A 210 3.71 -34.67 0.26
C ALA A 210 2.36 -34.25 0.85
N VAL A 211 1.41 -33.84 -0.02
CA VAL A 211 0.05 -33.45 0.41
C VAL A 211 -0.72 -34.64 0.99
N LEU A 212 -0.63 -35.82 0.37
CA LEU A 212 -1.29 -37.03 0.87
C LEU A 212 -0.67 -37.54 2.19
N GLU A 213 0.64 -37.41 2.37
CA GLU A 213 1.33 -37.77 3.61
C GLU A 213 0.90 -36.87 4.78
N GLN A 214 0.76 -35.58 4.52
CA GLN A 214 0.29 -34.62 5.53
C GLN A 214 -1.17 -34.87 5.92
N LEU A 215 -2.02 -35.27 4.97
CA LEU A 215 -3.41 -35.63 5.25
C LEU A 215 -3.52 -36.88 6.14
N HIS A 216 -2.68 -37.89 5.90
CA HIS A 216 -2.66 -39.10 6.74
C HIS A 216 -2.16 -38.81 8.16
N ARG A 217 -1.11 -38.00 8.33
CA ARG A 217 -0.66 -37.53 9.65
C ARG A 217 -1.78 -36.82 10.42
N GLN A 218 -2.56 -35.98 9.74
CA GLN A 218 -3.64 -35.23 10.37
C GLN A 218 -4.82 -36.12 10.76
N LYS A 219 -5.11 -37.18 9.98
CA LYS A 219 -6.10 -38.19 10.34
C LYS A 219 -5.68 -39.03 11.54
N GLN A 220 -4.40 -39.43 11.63
CA GLN A 220 -3.89 -40.17 12.79
C GLN A 220 -3.91 -39.31 14.06
N ALA A 221 -3.59 -38.02 13.96
CA ALA A 221 -3.66 -37.10 15.10
C ALA A 221 -5.11 -36.87 15.62
N LYS A 222 -6.12 -37.02 14.76
CA LYS A 222 -7.54 -36.89 15.15
C LYS A 222 -8.19 -38.19 15.66
N GLY A 223 -7.54 -39.35 15.49
CA GLY A 223 -8.11 -40.67 15.82
C GLY A 223 -7.79 -41.22 17.22
N ILE A 224 -7.15 -40.45 18.11
CA ILE A 224 -6.65 -40.98 19.40
C ILE A 224 -7.59 -40.71 20.61
N ASN A 225 -8.72 -40.02 20.44
CA ASN A 225 -9.58 -39.65 21.58
C ASN A 225 -10.93 -40.39 21.63
N HIS A 226 -10.95 -41.72 21.50
CA HIS A 226 -12.16 -42.51 21.81
C HIS A 226 -11.81 -43.93 22.23
N THR A 227 -11.56 -44.12 23.53
CA THR A 227 -11.69 -45.42 24.21
C THR A 227 -12.66 -45.27 25.38
N SER A 228 -13.91 -45.65 25.09
CA SER A 228 -14.90 -46.36 25.91
C SER A 228 -14.92 -46.15 27.43
N THR A 229 -15.95 -45.46 27.92
CA THR A 229 -16.46 -45.60 29.29
C THR A 229 -17.59 -46.63 29.29
N THR A 230 -17.35 -47.77 29.90
CA THR A 230 -18.35 -48.81 30.19
C THR A 230 -19.30 -48.32 31.29
N ILE A 231 -20.61 -48.36 31.01
CA ILE A 231 -21.69 -48.06 31.94
C ILE A 231 -21.92 -49.28 32.84
N ILE A 232 -21.78 -49.09 34.16
CA ILE A 232 -22.27 -50.04 35.18
C ILE A 232 -23.62 -49.50 35.67
N THR A 233 -24.68 -50.25 35.40
CA THR A 233 -26.00 -50.11 35.99
C THR A 233 -26.06 -50.89 37.29
N ASP A 234 -26.63 -50.32 38.35
CA ASP A 234 -27.34 -51.13 39.36
C ASP A 234 -28.61 -50.40 39.84
N PRO A 235 -29.70 -51.13 40.16
CA PRO A 235 -31.02 -50.58 40.41
C PRO A 235 -31.46 -50.67 41.89
N SER A 236 -32.68 -50.16 42.13
CA SER A 236 -33.57 -50.43 43.29
C SER A 236 -33.30 -49.60 44.56
N SER A 237 -34.25 -49.21 45.41
CA SER A 237 -35.70 -48.92 45.36
C SER A 237 -36.10 -48.64 46.82
N THR A 238 -37.18 -47.85 47.04
CA THR A 238 -38.06 -47.87 48.25
C THR A 238 -37.43 -47.43 49.59
N SER A 239 -38.09 -46.82 50.57
CA SER A 239 -39.51 -46.51 50.85
C SER A 239 -39.55 -45.68 52.15
N SER A 240 -40.66 -44.95 52.31
CA SER A 240 -41.22 -44.37 53.55
C SER A 240 -40.69 -43.01 53.99
#